data_AF-A0A524GLX8-F1
#
_entry.id   AF-A0A524GLX8-F1
#
_cell.length_a   1.000
_cell.length_b   1.000
_cell.length_c   1.000
_cell.angle_alpha   90.00
_cell.angle_beta   90.00
_cell.angle_gamma   90.00
#
_symmetry.space_group_name_H-M   'P 1'
#
loop_
_entity.id
_entity.type
_entity.pdbx_description
1 polymer ?
#
loop_
_entity_poly.entity_id
_entity_poly.type
_entity_poly.pdbx_seq_one_letter_code
_entity_poly.pdbx_strand_id
1 'polypeptide(L)' 'MPEITDPEEMVPLALTINGRLHRLLVEPRWTLLFVLRERLGITGTKAGCERGEC' A
#
# COMPACT_ATOMS: atom_id res chain seq x y z
N MET A 1 17.71 -3.90 -8.37
CA MET A 1 16.37 -3.30 -8.23
C MET A 1 15.39 -4.36 -8.71
N PRO A 2 14.42 -4.82 -7.91
CA PRO A 2 13.52 -5.88 -8.36
C PRO A 2 12.68 -5.31 -9.51
N GLU A 3 12.76 -5.99 -10.66
CA GLU A 3 11.97 -5.70 -11.84
C GLU A 3 10.59 -6.33 -11.61
N ILE A 4 9.55 -5.51 -11.49
CA ILE A 4 8.19 -6.00 -11.30
C ILE A 4 7.70 -6.47 -12.67
N THR A 5 7.90 -7.75 -12.97
CA THR A 5 7.60 -8.33 -14.28
C THR A 5 6.16 -8.82 -14.40
N ASP A 6 5.45 -8.99 -13.29
CA ASP A 6 4.07 -9.46 -13.25
C ASP A 6 3.21 -8.55 -12.33
N PRO A 7 2.19 -7.84 -12.86
CA PRO A 7 1.33 -6.95 -12.09
C PRO A 7 0.35 -7.68 -11.15
N GLU A 8 0.27 -9.01 -11.20
CA GLU A 8 -0.60 -9.84 -10.35
C GLU A 8 0.19 -10.61 -9.28
N GLU A 9 1.52 -10.59 -9.32
CA GLU A 9 2.35 -11.25 -8.32
C GLU A 9 2.34 -10.49 -6.98
N MET A 10 2.06 -11.20 -5.89
CA MET A 10 2.11 -10.64 -4.55
C MET A 10 3.56 -10.48 -4.08
N VAL A 11 3.95 -9.26 -3.75
CA VAL A 11 5.32 -8.94 -3.34
C VAL A 11 5.41 -8.75 -1.83
N PRO A 12 6.39 -9.39 -1.15
CA PRO A 12 6.65 -9.13 0.26
C PRO A 12 7.24 -7.72 0.46
N LEU A 13 6.63 -6.95 1.34
CA LEU A 13 7.03 -5.58 1.67
C LEU A 13 7.02 -5.36 3.19
N ALA A 14 8.00 -4.64 3.69
CA ALA A 14 8.06 -4.19 5.08
C ALA A 14 7.91 -2.66 5.15
N LEU A 15 6.95 -2.18 5.93
CA LEU A 15 6.68 -0.75 6.14
C LEU A 15 6.68 -0.44 7.63
N THR A 16 7.31 0.66 8.02
CA THR A 16 7.14 1.21 9.37
C THR A 16 6.06 2.28 9.32
N ILE A 17 4.93 2.03 9.98
CA ILE A 17 3.76 2.92 9.98
C ILE A 17 3.47 3.32 11.43
N ASN A 18 3.43 4.62 11.70
CA ASN A 18 3.22 5.17 13.04
C ASN A 18 4.14 4.55 14.11
N GLY A 19 5.42 4.31 13.74
CA GLY A 19 6.44 3.72 14.63
C GLY A 19 6.38 2.19 14.77
N ARG A 20 5.42 1.51 14.14
CA ARG A 20 5.28 0.05 14.18
C ARG A 20 5.69 -0.59 12.86
N LEU A 21 6.45 -1.69 12.90
CA LEU A 21 6.82 -2.46 11.71
C LEU A 21 5.66 -3.37 11.27
N HIS A 22 5.29 -3.27 10.01
CA HIS A 22 4.28 -4.08 9.32
C HIS A 22 4.94 -4.85 8.18
N ARG A 23 4.80 -6.18 8.15
CA ARG A 23 5.24 -7.04 7.05
C ARG A 23 4.01 -7.54 6.30
N LEU A 24 3.97 -7.31 5.01
CA LEU A 24 2.76 -7.45 4.18
C LEU A 24 3.11 -8.15 2.87
N LEU A 25 2.13 -8.83 2.29
CA LEU A 25 2.13 -9.19 0.88
C LEU A 25 1.21 -8.19 0.15
N VAL A 26 1.71 -7.54 -0.89
CA VAL A 26 0.99 -6.49 -1.62
C VAL A 26 1.00 -6.75 -3.12
N GLU A 27 -0.08 -6.38 -3.81
CA GLU A 27 -0.06 -6.29 -5.27
C GLU A 27 0.67 -5.01 -5.69
N PRO A 28 1.56 -5.04 -6.71
CA PRO A 28 2.28 -3.87 -7.19
C PRO A 28 1.41 -2.67 -7.57
N ARG A 29 0.18 -2.93 -8.04
CA ARG A 29 -0.78 -1.89 -8.45
C ARG A 29 -1.54 -1.24 -7.29
N TRP A 30 -1.45 -1.79 -6.07
CA TRP A 30 -2.15 -1.18 -4.94
C TRP A 30 -1.47 0.11 -4.52
N THR A 31 -2.27 1.17 -4.40
CA THR A 31 -1.80 2.42 -3.82
C THR A 31 -1.54 2.23 -2.33
N LEU A 32 -0.60 3.00 -1.77
CA LEU A 32 -0.37 2.98 -0.33
C LEU A 32 -1.63 3.34 0.46
N LEU A 33 -2.46 4.25 -0.08
CA LEU A 33 -3.76 4.60 0.50
C LEU A 33 -4.68 3.38 0.64
N PHE A 34 -4.80 2.58 -0.41
CA PHE A 34 -5.58 1.34 -0.38
C PHE A 34 -5.02 0.36 0.65
N VAL A 35 -3.70 0.16 0.68
CA VAL A 35 -3.06 -0.74 1.66
C VAL A 35 -3.34 -0.29 3.09
N LEU A 36 -3.21 1.01 3.39
CA LEU A 36 -3.46 1.55 4.73
C LEU A 36 -4.92 1.33 5.16
N ARG A 37 -5.87 1.65 4.28
CA ARG A 37 -7.30 1.62 4.62
C ARG A 37 -7.88 0.22 4.60
N GLU A 38 -7.69 -0.50 3.51
CA GLU A 38 -8.40 -1.75 3.21
C GLU A 38 -7.62 -2.98 3.68
N ARG A 39 -6.28 -2.92 3.73
CA ARG A 39 -5.45 -4.05 4.19
C ARG A 39 -5.07 -3.94 5.66
N LEU A 40 -4.83 -2.73 6.15
CA LEU A 40 -4.42 -2.47 7.53
C LEU A 40 -5.52 -1.87 8.43
N GLY A 41 -6.67 -1.46 7.87
CA GLY A 41 -7.76 -0.88 8.64
C GLY A 41 -7.49 0.53 9.18
N ILE A 42 -6.42 1.19 8.73
CA ILE A 42 -6.02 2.54 9.16
C ILE A 42 -6.79 3.55 8.31
N THR A 43 -8.00 3.87 8.75
CA THR A 43 -8.97 4.68 7.98
C THR A 43 -8.88 6.20 8.21
N GLY A 44 -7.86 6.64 8.96
CA GLY A 44 -7.54 8.05 9.19
C GLY A 44 -7.17 8.77 7.89
N THR A 45 -6.37 8.14 7.03
CA THR A 45 -6.04 8.65 5.69
C THR A 45 -7.28 8.63 4.80
N LYS A 46 -7.62 9.77 4.20
CA LYS A 46 -8.84 9.94 3.39
C LYS A 46 -8.56 9.74 1.90
N ALA A 47 -9.52 9.14 1.20
CA ALA A 47 -9.56 9.13 -0.25
C ALA A 47 -10.29 10.40 -0.71
N GLY A 48 -9.59 11.23 -1.48
CA GLY A 48 -10.14 12.43 -2.09
C GLY A 48 -10.52 12.17 -3.56
N CYS A 49 -9.89 12.88 -4.49
CA CYS A 49 -10.13 12.81 -5.93
C CYS A 49 -9.39 11.67 -6.63
N GLU A 50 -8.55 10.94 -5.90
CA GLU A 50 -7.74 9.80 -6.38
C GLU A 50 -6.77 10.11 -7.54
N ARG A 51 -6.59 11.39 -7.87
CA ARG A 51 -5.66 11.89 -8.89
C ARG A 51 -4.56 12.79 -8.33
N GLY A 52 -4.49 12.94 -7.00
CA GLY A 52 -3.50 13.78 -6.33
C GLY A 52 -3.76 15.29 -6.41
N GLU A 53 -5.02 15.69 -6.67
CA GLU A 53 -5.42 17.09 -6.86
C GLU A 53 -6.14 17.69 -5.64
N CYS A 54 -6.42 16.91 -4.59
CA CYS A 54 -7.05 17.38 -3.35
C CYS A 54 -6.49 16.67 -2.11
#